data_AF-A0A6P0JTR4-F1
#
_entry.id   AF-A0A6P0JTR4-F1
#
_cell.length_a   1.000
_cell.length_b   1.000
_cell.length_c   1.000
_cell.angle_alpha   90.00
_cell.angle_beta   90.00
_cell.angle_gamma   90.00
#
_symmetry.space_group_name_H-M   'P 1'
#
loop_
_entity.id
_entity.type
_entity.pdbx_description
1 polymer ?
#
loop_
_entity_poly.entity_id
_entity_poly.type
_entity_poly.pdbx_seq_one_letter_code
_entity_poly.pdbx_strand_id
1 'polypeptide(L)'
;MVLSFSLATACNSNTSQNASSTTNCRPIQHAMGETCVPPEPKRVVVMAGTEIEPVVALGIIPVGASIRPAPQFMKERLEGVTNVGWPEPNLETILSLKPDIILSAKGRVGHIYDKLSQIAPTVLAKGGSDN
;
A
#
# COMPACT_ATOMS: atom_id res chain seq x y z
N MET A 1 -48.59 -29.23 -38.06
CA MET A 1 -48.53 -27.96 -37.29
C MET A 1 -47.50 -28.14 -36.19
N VAL A 2 -46.28 -27.68 -36.44
CA VAL A 2 -45.11 -27.91 -35.57
C VAL A 2 -45.17 -26.85 -34.46
N LEU A 3 -45.44 -27.24 -33.22
CA LEU A 3 -45.39 -26.33 -32.08
C LEU A 3 -43.96 -26.29 -31.53
N SER A 4 -43.22 -25.27 -31.94
CA SER A 4 -41.93 -24.89 -31.37
C SER A 4 -42.16 -24.13 -30.05
N PHE A 5 -41.62 -24.64 -28.95
CA PHE A 5 -41.51 -23.91 -27.68
C PHE A 5 -40.07 -23.39 -27.53
N SER A 6 -39.90 -22.07 -27.61
CA SER A 6 -38.62 -21.40 -27.35
C SER A 6 -38.45 -21.15 -25.85
N LEU A 7 -37.34 -21.62 -25.26
CA LEU A 7 -36.93 -21.28 -23.90
C LEU A 7 -36.30 -19.88 -23.89
N ALA A 8 -36.83 -18.97 -23.07
CA ALA A 8 -36.21 -17.69 -22.76
C ALA A 8 -35.33 -17.83 -21.51
N THR A 9 -34.01 -17.80 -21.69
CA THR A 9 -33.04 -17.71 -20.59
C THR A 9 -32.81 -16.24 -20.26
N ALA A 10 -33.44 -15.76 -19.20
CA ALA A 10 -33.14 -14.46 -18.60
C ALA A 10 -32.00 -14.63 -17.58
N CYS A 11 -30.76 -14.36 -18.00
CA CYS A 11 -29.66 -14.15 -17.06
C CYS A 11 -29.78 -12.74 -16.49
N ASN A 12 -30.40 -12.62 -15.33
CA ASN A 12 -30.36 -11.42 -14.49
C ASN A 12 -28.99 -11.38 -13.80
N SER A 13 -28.01 -10.76 -14.46
CA SER A 13 -26.68 -10.55 -13.89
C SER A 13 -26.78 -9.59 -12.72
N ASN A 14 -26.60 -10.14 -11.51
CA ASN A 14 -26.37 -9.41 -10.26
C ASN A 14 -25.29 -8.33 -10.47
N THR A 15 -25.72 -7.10 -10.76
CA THR A 15 -24.89 -5.93 -10.51
C THR A 15 -25.03 -5.62 -9.03
N SER A 16 -24.10 -6.15 -8.24
CA SER A 16 -23.83 -5.64 -6.90
C SER A 16 -23.50 -4.16 -7.04
N GLN A 17 -24.52 -3.32 -6.84
CA GLN A 17 -24.33 -1.90 -6.58
C GLN A 17 -23.65 -1.80 -5.21
N ASN A 18 -22.32 -1.87 -5.23
CA ASN A 18 -21.54 -1.56 -4.06
C ASN A 18 -21.64 -0.05 -3.87
N ALA A 19 -22.40 0.34 -2.85
CA ALA A 19 -22.63 1.71 -2.47
C ALA A 19 -21.30 2.44 -2.39
N SER A 20 -21.04 3.29 -3.39
CA SER A 20 -19.94 4.25 -3.36
C SER A 20 -20.27 5.27 -2.28
N SER A 21 -19.89 4.96 -1.04
CA SER A 21 -19.54 6.01 -0.10
C SER A 21 -18.42 6.81 -0.77
N THR A 22 -18.62 8.12 -0.89
CA THR A 22 -17.68 9.07 -1.49
C THR A 22 -16.44 9.21 -0.61
N THR A 23 -15.67 8.14 -0.49
CA THR A 23 -14.28 8.21 -0.06
C THR A 23 -13.51 8.54 -1.33
N ASN A 24 -13.20 9.82 -1.54
CA ASN A 24 -12.32 10.25 -2.62
C ASN A 24 -10.97 9.53 -2.42
N CYS A 25 -10.75 8.42 -3.12
CA CYS A 25 -9.50 7.68 -3.10
C CYS A 25 -9.14 7.22 -4.52
N ARG A 26 -7.86 6.98 -4.74
CA ARG A 26 -7.31 6.48 -6.00
C ARG A 26 -7.03 4.99 -5.84
N PRO A 27 -7.63 4.10 -6.65
CA PRO A 27 -7.26 2.70 -6.65
C PRO A 27 -5.84 2.56 -7.22
N ILE A 28 -4.97 1.89 -6.47
CA ILE A 28 -3.59 1.60 -6.87
C ILE A 28 -3.42 0.09 -6.97
N GLN A 29 -3.07 -0.37 -8.15
CA GLN A 29 -2.67 -1.76 -8.38
C GLN A 29 -1.23 -1.97 -7.90
N HIS A 30 -1.00 -3.03 -7.14
CA HIS A 30 0.30 -3.38 -6.59
C HIS A 30 0.46 -4.90 -6.44
N ALA A 31 1.56 -5.34 -5.84
CA ALA A 31 1.96 -6.75 -5.82
C ALA A 31 1.03 -7.66 -4.98
N MET A 32 0.19 -7.10 -4.12
CA MET A 32 -0.79 -7.86 -3.32
C MET A 32 -2.24 -7.64 -3.77
N GLY A 33 -2.47 -6.96 -4.89
CA GLY A 33 -3.81 -6.67 -5.40
C GLY A 33 -4.02 -5.17 -5.59
N GLU A 34 -5.23 -4.70 -5.30
CA GLU A 34 -5.61 -3.30 -5.41
C GLU A 34 -5.80 -2.68 -4.01
N THR A 35 -5.45 -1.41 -3.84
CA THR A 35 -5.68 -0.67 -2.60
C THR A 35 -6.15 0.75 -2.89
N CYS A 36 -7.20 1.17 -2.20
CA CYS A 36 -7.75 2.52 -2.24
C CYS A 36 -6.85 3.46 -1.41
N VAL A 37 -6.16 4.39 -2.07
CA VAL A 37 -5.19 5.32 -1.47
C VAL A 37 -5.77 6.73 -1.43
N PRO A 38 -5.67 7.47 -0.31
CA PRO A 38 -6.13 8.86 -0.26
C PRO A 38 -5.39 9.73 -1.30
N PRO A 39 -6.05 10.70 -1.94
CA PRO A 39 -5.47 11.49 -3.03
C PRO A 39 -4.28 12.34 -2.60
N GLU A 40 -4.19 12.68 -1.30
CA GLU A 40 -3.11 13.48 -0.73
C GLU A 40 -2.67 12.94 0.65
N PRO A 41 -1.90 11.83 0.70
CA PRO A 41 -1.36 11.34 1.95
C PRO A 41 -0.33 12.34 2.51
N LYS A 42 -0.39 12.65 3.80
CA LYS A 42 0.56 13.52 4.50
C LYS A 42 1.50 12.73 5.41
N ARG A 43 1.05 11.59 5.94
CA ARG A 43 1.77 10.72 6.86
C ARG A 43 2.21 9.45 6.15
N VAL A 44 3.38 9.48 5.53
CA VAL A 44 3.91 8.34 4.76
C VAL A 44 4.89 7.53 5.62
N VAL A 45 4.72 6.20 5.65
CA VAL A 45 5.70 5.26 6.22
C VAL A 45 6.34 4.43 5.11
N VAL A 46 7.68 4.31 5.10
CA VAL A 46 8.42 3.60 4.05
C VAL A 46 9.36 2.54 4.61
N MET A 47 9.15 1.27 4.25
CA MET A 47 9.77 0.14 4.97
C MET A 47 10.80 -0.66 4.15
N ALA A 48 11.20 -0.12 3.00
CA ALA A 48 12.17 -0.76 2.13
C ALA A 48 13.24 0.26 1.70
N GLY A 49 14.51 -0.12 1.85
CA GLY A 49 15.65 0.81 1.87
C GLY A 49 15.91 1.49 0.52
N THR A 50 15.61 0.81 -0.58
CA THR A 50 15.72 1.35 -1.96
C THR A 50 14.50 2.18 -2.36
N GLU A 51 13.39 2.04 -1.64
CA GLU A 51 12.09 2.65 -1.89
C GLU A 51 11.93 3.96 -1.10
N ILE A 52 12.81 4.21 -0.12
CA ILE A 52 12.92 5.51 0.55
C ILE A 52 13.37 6.58 -0.47
N GLU A 53 14.30 6.27 -1.37
CA GLU A 53 14.86 7.26 -2.30
C GLU A 53 13.82 7.89 -3.23
N PRO A 54 12.94 7.14 -3.92
CA PRO A 54 11.87 7.73 -4.72
C PRO A 54 10.92 8.63 -3.93
N VAL A 55 10.57 8.26 -2.69
CA VAL A 55 9.66 9.05 -1.85
C VAL A 55 10.31 10.40 -1.49
N VAL A 56 11.57 10.38 -1.07
CA VAL A 56 12.29 11.62 -0.75
C VAL A 56 12.63 12.42 -2.02
N ALA A 57 12.81 11.77 -3.18
CA ALA A 57 12.99 12.43 -4.47
C ALA A 57 11.74 13.20 -4.93
N LEU A 58 10.54 12.72 -4.57
CA LEU A 58 9.27 13.43 -4.77
C LEU A 58 9.06 14.58 -3.77
N GLY A 59 10.04 14.88 -2.92
CA GLY A 59 9.96 15.94 -1.91
C GLY A 59 9.16 15.56 -0.67
N ILE A 60 8.83 14.28 -0.49
CA ILE A 60 8.08 13.78 0.67
C ILE A 60 9.07 13.28 1.73
N ILE A 61 9.00 13.85 2.93
CA ILE A 61 9.73 13.35 4.09
C ILE A 61 8.80 12.38 4.85
N PRO A 62 9.14 11.09 4.96
CA PRO A 62 8.26 10.13 5.64
C PRO A 62 8.25 10.38 7.16
N VAL A 63 7.12 10.12 7.81
CA VAL A 63 7.02 10.20 9.28
C VAL A 63 7.70 9.02 9.96
N GLY A 64 7.89 7.91 9.23
CA GLY A 64 8.66 6.78 9.67
C GLY A 64 9.28 5.99 8.53
N ALA A 65 10.47 5.45 8.76
CA ALA A 65 11.15 4.63 7.77
C ALA A 65 11.91 3.47 8.41
N SER A 66 12.09 2.37 7.68
CA SER A 66 13.01 1.31 8.08
C SER A 66 14.44 1.77 7.79
N ILE A 67 15.09 2.36 8.80
CA ILE A 67 16.42 2.96 8.65
C ILE A 67 17.49 1.88 8.87
N ARG A 68 18.19 1.51 7.79
CA ARG A 68 19.45 0.74 7.85
C ARG A 68 20.61 1.67 8.24
N PRO A 69 21.79 1.12 8.61
CA PRO A 69 23.03 1.89 8.55
C PRO A 69 23.18 2.47 7.14
N ALA A 70 22.96 3.78 7.00
CA ALA A 70 22.95 4.49 5.72
C ALA A 70 24.17 5.43 5.60
N PRO A 71 24.61 5.75 4.38
CA PRO A 71 25.62 6.79 4.15
C PRO A 71 25.18 8.13 4.74
N GLN A 72 26.15 8.99 5.08
CA GLN A 72 25.90 10.25 5.80
C GLN A 72 24.88 11.16 5.10
N PHE A 73 24.91 11.25 3.76
CA PHE A 73 23.98 12.08 2.99
C PHE A 73 22.50 11.69 3.15
N MET A 74 22.22 10.41 3.45
CA MET A 74 20.86 9.95 3.74
C MET A 74 20.44 10.30 5.16
N LYS A 75 21.37 10.35 6.12
CA LYS A 75 21.06 10.67 7.51
C LYS A 75 20.56 12.10 7.66
N GLU A 76 21.16 13.05 6.94
CA GLU A 76 20.70 14.44 6.89
C GLU A 76 19.29 14.56 6.30
N ARG A 77 18.99 13.81 5.23
CA ARG A 77 17.65 13.81 4.60
C ARG A 77 16.58 13.08 5.43
N LEU A 78 16.99 12.26 6.39
CA LEU A 78 16.12 11.48 7.27
C LEU A 78 16.11 12.04 8.70
N GLU A 79 16.64 13.24 8.92
CA GLU A 79 16.56 13.90 10.22
C GLU A 79 15.09 14.10 10.62
N GLY A 80 14.74 13.69 11.84
CA GLY A 80 13.36 13.71 12.34
C GLY A 80 12.47 12.56 11.87
N VAL A 81 12.95 11.66 11.00
CA VAL A 81 12.20 10.46 10.58
C VAL A 81 12.29 9.38 11.68
N THR A 82 11.14 8.87 12.11
CA THR A 82 11.09 7.81 13.13
C THR A 82 11.58 6.49 12.56
N ASN A 83 12.55 5.83 13.22
CA ASN A 83 12.95 4.49 12.82
C ASN A 83 11.85 3.49 13.19
N VAL A 84 11.21 2.86 12.20
CA VAL A 84 10.16 1.85 12.42
C VAL A 84 10.71 0.42 12.47
N GLY A 85 12.02 0.23 12.58
CA GLY A 85 12.67 -1.06 12.80
C GLY A 85 13.39 -1.64 11.58
N TRP A 86 14.50 -2.33 11.88
CA TRP A 86 15.33 -3.09 10.95
C TRP A 86 16.06 -4.21 11.72
N PRO A 87 16.18 -5.46 11.20
CA PRO A 87 15.64 -5.97 9.95
C PRO A 87 14.17 -6.33 10.04
N GLU A 88 13.52 -6.32 11.20
CA GLU A 88 12.07 -6.52 11.28
C GLU A 88 11.35 -5.22 11.65
N PRO A 89 10.23 -4.90 11.01
CA PRO A 89 9.41 -3.76 11.39
C PRO A 89 8.77 -3.88 12.77
N ASN A 90 8.71 -2.76 13.47
CA ASN A 90 7.95 -2.59 14.70
C ASN A 90 6.54 -2.07 14.38
N LEU A 91 5.55 -2.98 14.39
CA LEU A 91 4.16 -2.66 14.09
C LEU A 91 3.54 -1.66 15.08
N GLU A 92 3.92 -1.68 16.36
CA GLU A 92 3.42 -0.73 17.36
C GLU A 92 3.90 0.69 17.07
N THR A 93 5.16 0.82 16.64
CA THR A 93 5.72 2.11 16.21
C THR A 93 5.02 2.61 14.96
N ILE A 94 4.75 1.76 13.98
CA ILE A 94 4.01 2.14 12.77
C ILE A 94 2.59 2.57 13.12
N LEU A 95 1.92 1.84 14.00
CA LEU A 95 0.58 2.16 14.47
C LEU A 95 0.53 3.52 15.20
N SER A 96 1.50 3.80 16.07
CA SER A 96 1.56 5.07 16.81
C SER A 96 1.77 6.27 15.89
N LEU A 97 2.42 6.06 14.74
CA LEU A 97 2.60 7.05 13.69
C LEU A 97 1.34 7.31 12.86
N LYS A 98 0.23 6.57 13.03
CA LYS A 98 -1.05 6.82 12.33
C LYS A 98 -0.86 7.18 10.83
N PRO A 99 -0.23 6.31 10.02
CA PRO A 99 0.08 6.62 8.64
C PRO A 99 -1.18 6.72 7.78
N ASP A 100 -1.12 7.55 6.73
CA ASP A 100 -2.14 7.61 5.68
C ASP A 100 -1.87 6.56 4.59
N ILE A 101 -0.61 6.14 4.46
CA ILE A 101 -0.16 5.13 3.52
C ILE A 101 1.15 4.47 4.01
N ILE A 102 1.27 3.18 3.76
CA ILE A 102 2.48 2.39 3.97
C ILE A 102 3.02 1.92 2.62
N LEU A 103 4.30 2.20 2.37
CA LEU A 103 5.00 1.84 1.13
C LEU A 103 6.16 0.88 1.42
N SER A 104 6.25 -0.20 0.65
CA SER A 104 7.36 -1.17 0.77
C SER A 104 7.44 -2.07 -0.47
N ALA A 105 8.28 -3.10 -0.41
CA ALA A 105 8.34 -4.18 -1.39
C ALA A 105 7.69 -5.47 -0.86
N LYS A 106 7.11 -6.26 -1.77
CA LYS A 106 6.50 -7.55 -1.43
C LYS A 106 7.50 -8.51 -0.77
N GLY A 107 8.71 -8.62 -1.30
CA GLY A 107 9.75 -9.47 -0.71
C GLY A 107 10.19 -9.03 0.69
N ARG A 108 9.91 -7.79 1.09
CA ARG A 108 10.31 -7.21 2.37
C ARG A 108 9.28 -7.43 3.47
N VAL A 109 8.01 -7.18 3.17
CA VAL A 109 6.92 -7.18 4.17
C VAL A 109 5.68 -7.97 3.74
N GLY A 110 5.73 -8.68 2.62
CA GLY A 110 4.57 -9.41 2.11
C GLY A 110 4.01 -10.42 3.12
N HIS A 111 4.88 -11.04 3.93
CA HIS A 111 4.49 -11.99 4.98
C HIS A 111 3.70 -11.35 6.15
N ILE A 112 3.72 -10.02 6.29
CA ILE A 112 2.96 -9.26 7.28
C ILE A 112 1.96 -8.27 6.64
N TYR A 113 1.69 -8.40 5.34
CA TYR A 113 0.82 -7.48 4.60
C TYR A 113 -0.55 -7.27 5.27
N ASP A 114 -1.18 -8.34 5.75
CA ASP A 114 -2.50 -8.26 6.39
C ASP A 114 -2.49 -7.44 7.68
N LYS A 115 -1.38 -7.48 8.42
CA LYS A 115 -1.20 -6.68 9.64
C LYS A 115 -1.00 -5.20 9.29
N LEU A 116 -0.21 -4.92 8.25
CA LEU A 116 0.03 -3.55 7.79
C LEU A 116 -1.24 -2.92 7.20
N SER A 117 -2.02 -3.70 6.45
CA SER A 117 -3.28 -3.26 5.83
C SER A 117 -4.37 -2.93 6.86
N GLN A 118 -4.30 -3.50 8.06
CA GLN A 118 -5.15 -3.11 9.19
C GLN A 118 -4.74 -1.77 9.80
N ILE A 119 -3.50 -1.33 9.61
CA ILE A 119 -3.00 -0.06 10.14
C ILE A 119 -3.32 1.09 9.16
N ALA A 120 -3.05 0.90 7.87
CA ALA A 120 -3.28 1.90 6.82
C ALA A 120 -3.28 1.26 5.42
N PRO A 121 -3.79 1.97 4.39
CA PRO A 121 -3.59 1.58 2.99
C PRO A 121 -2.13 1.20 2.71
N THR A 122 -1.90 -0.04 2.29
CA THR A 122 -0.55 -0.59 2.11
C THR A 122 -0.32 -0.95 0.65
N VAL A 123 0.73 -0.38 0.06
CA VAL A 123 1.08 -0.58 -1.36
C VAL A 123 2.46 -1.22 -1.43
N LEU A 124 2.52 -2.44 -2.00
CA LEU A 124 3.76 -3.19 -2.13
C LEU A 124 4.23 -3.26 -3.58
N ALA A 125 5.42 -2.74 -3.86
CA ALA A 125 6.07 -2.96 -5.15
C ALA A 125 6.42 -4.44 -5.35
N LYS A 126 6.36 -4.92 -6.60
CA LYS A 126 6.93 -6.22 -6.96
C LYS A 126 8.44 -6.16 -6.77
N GLY A 127 9.02 -7.17 -6.13
CA GLY A 127 10.48 -7.23 -5.96
C GLY A 127 11.15 -7.63 -7.28
N GLY A 128 12.47 -7.39 -7.40
CA GLY A 128 13.25 -7.79 -8.57
C GLY A 128 13.31 -9.32 -8.83
N SER A 129 12.87 -10.13 -7.87
CA SER A 129 12.75 -11.59 -7.97
C SER A 129 11.41 -12.08 -8.55
N ASP A 130 10.46 -11.18 -8.78
CA ASP A 130 9.06 -11.53 -9.09
C ASP A 130 8.74 -11.41 -10.60
N ASN A 131 9.75 -11.57 -11.47
CA ASN A 131 9.64 -11.58 -12.94
C ASN A 131 9.45 -13.00 -13.50
#